data_AF-A0A7S2XKZ0-F1
#
_entry.id   AF-A0A7S2XKZ0-F1
#
_cell.length_a   1.000
_cell.length_b   1.000
_cell.length_c   1.000
_cell.angle_alpha   90.00
_cell.angle_beta   90.00
_cell.angle_gamma   90.00
#
_symmetry.space_group_name_H-M   'P 1'
#
loop_
_entity.id
_entity.type
_entity.pdbx_description
1 polymer ?
#
loop_
_entity_poly.entity_id
_entity_poly.type
_entity_poly.pdbx_seq_one_letter_code
_entity_poly.pdbx_strand_id
1 'polypeptide(L)'
;MTLPLGSFLPLCVLLFVLACWLVCYFASPATSIPIRLLVTISFWLGFGGVALLPIDLSLTTRFEDEEYQDLPNETFTAWMYIYWSTFCLAWGILPLVRAVLLSGHFTALSRLRAGCRKALRGYIFLSMISLVAVVVLAIRLQSFHVMSVLMALGNTYGLLMVAVLLGYGLVDLPRSISRMAKPENELRRARIMAGAAGEGLFDAVW
;
A
#
# COMPACT_ATOMS: atom_id res chain seq x y z
N MET A 1 29.31 19.98 11.63
CA MET A 1 28.90 18.58 11.39
C MET A 1 27.38 18.54 11.32
N THR A 2 26.83 18.69 10.12
CA THR A 2 25.38 18.79 9.90
C THR A 2 24.78 17.39 9.85
N LEU A 3 23.72 17.17 10.63
CA LEU A 3 22.90 15.95 10.60
C LEU A 3 22.53 15.55 9.16
N PRO A 4 22.30 14.26 8.88
CA PRO A 4 21.80 13.78 7.57
C PRO A 4 20.40 14.30 7.17
N LEU A 5 19.84 15.28 7.90
CA LEU A 5 18.59 15.97 7.55
C LEU A 5 18.62 16.62 6.16
N GLY A 6 19.78 17.12 5.73
CA GLY A 6 19.95 17.70 4.40
C GLY A 6 19.71 16.71 3.26
N SER A 7 19.92 15.41 3.50
CA SER A 7 19.67 14.33 2.53
C SER A 7 18.25 13.77 2.62
N PHE A 8 17.56 13.94 3.75
CA PHE A 8 16.20 13.44 3.94
C PHE A 8 15.15 14.24 3.16
N LEU A 9 15.27 15.57 3.14
CA LEU A 9 14.38 16.45 2.40
C LEU A 9 14.33 16.16 0.87
N PRO A 10 15.46 16.12 0.14
CA PRO A 10 15.44 15.83 -1.29
C PRO A 10 14.92 14.42 -1.57
N LEU A 11 15.20 13.46 -0.69
CA LEU A 11 14.67 12.10 -0.79
C LEU A 11 13.14 12.08 -0.62
N CYS A 12 12.59 12.79 0.36
CA CYS A 12 11.15 12.92 0.56
C CYS A 12 10.45 13.57 -0.64
N VAL A 13 11.06 14.59 -1.24
CA VAL A 13 10.55 15.23 -2.46
C VAL A 13 10.61 14.27 -3.65
N LEU A 14 11.73 13.57 -3.84
CA LEU A 14 11.88 12.57 -4.90
C LEU A 14 10.80 11.47 -4.79
N LEU A 15 10.57 10.95 -3.59
CA LEU A 15 9.54 9.96 -3.33
C LEU A 15 8.12 10.49 -3.59
N PHE A 16 7.87 11.76 -3.31
CA PHE A 16 6.58 12.39 -3.62
C PHE A 16 6.38 12.53 -5.13
N VAL A 17 7.41 12.96 -5.86
CA VAL A 17 7.39 13.04 -7.32
C VAL A 17 7.18 11.65 -7.93
N LEU A 18 7.89 10.64 -7.43
CA LEU A 18 7.72 9.24 -7.84
C LEU A 18 6.27 8.77 -7.61
N ALA A 19 5.70 9.04 -6.43
CA ALA A 19 4.32 8.67 -6.10
C ALA A 19 3.31 9.37 -7.03
N CYS A 20 3.48 10.68 -7.28
CA CYS A 20 2.68 11.42 -8.23
C CYS A 20 2.78 10.84 -9.64
N TRP A 21 3.99 10.56 -10.11
CA TRP A 21 4.24 9.98 -11.42
C TRP A 21 3.56 8.61 -11.56
N LEU A 22 3.70 7.73 -10.57
CA LEU A 22 3.08 6.41 -10.56
C LEU A 22 1.54 6.51 -10.66
N VAL A 23 0.93 7.39 -9.88
CA VAL A 23 -0.53 7.58 -9.90
C VAL A 23 -0.97 8.21 -11.22
N CYS A 24 -0.27 9.19 -11.76
CA CYS A 24 -0.61 9.78 -13.05
C CYS A 24 -0.45 8.80 -14.22
N TYR A 25 0.52 7.88 -14.13
CA TYR A 25 0.78 6.88 -15.17
C TYR A 25 -0.25 5.74 -15.16
N PHE A 26 -0.62 5.21 -13.98
CA PHE A 26 -1.52 4.06 -13.87
C PHE A 26 -2.99 4.40 -13.57
N ALA A 27 -3.31 5.61 -13.12
CA ALA A 27 -4.71 5.95 -12.83
C ALA A 27 -5.53 6.15 -14.10
N SER A 28 -6.72 5.53 -14.14
CA SER A 28 -7.70 5.77 -15.19
C SER A 28 -8.16 7.24 -15.20
N PRO A 29 -8.30 7.88 -16.38
CA PRO A 29 -8.67 9.29 -16.50
C PRO A 29 -10.05 9.62 -15.89
N ALA A 30 -10.95 8.63 -15.76
CA ALA A 30 -12.26 8.78 -15.13
C ALA A 30 -12.24 8.89 -13.59
N THR A 31 -11.08 8.72 -12.95
CA THR A 31 -10.97 8.70 -11.48
C THR A 31 -11.08 10.10 -10.90
N SER A 32 -11.83 10.29 -9.81
CA SER A 32 -11.93 11.60 -9.16
C SER A 32 -10.58 12.03 -8.55
N ILE A 33 -10.32 13.34 -8.59
CA ILE A 33 -9.10 13.96 -8.04
C ILE A 33 -8.84 13.60 -6.56
N PRO A 34 -9.84 13.61 -5.64
CA PRO A 34 -9.57 13.31 -4.23
C PRO A 34 -9.07 11.86 -4.01
N ILE A 35 -9.53 10.90 -4.81
CA ILE A 35 -9.05 9.51 -4.73
C ILE A 35 -7.61 9.43 -5.19
N ARG A 36 -7.26 10.13 -6.28
CA ARG A 36 -5.88 10.19 -6.77
C ARG A 36 -4.94 10.77 -5.70
N LEU A 37 -5.32 11.88 -5.08
CA LEU A 37 -4.53 12.49 -3.99
C LEU A 37 -4.36 11.54 -2.80
N LEU A 38 -5.44 10.88 -2.38
CA LEU A 38 -5.40 9.90 -1.28
C LEU A 38 -4.41 8.76 -1.57
N VAL A 39 -4.46 8.22 -2.80
CA VAL A 39 -3.56 7.14 -3.23
C VAL A 39 -2.11 7.64 -3.32
N THR A 40 -1.88 8.85 -3.83
CA THR A 40 -0.54 9.47 -3.83
C THR A 40 0.03 9.60 -2.43
N ILE A 41 -0.75 10.10 -1.46
CA ILE A 41 -0.32 10.20 -0.06
C ILE A 41 0.01 8.82 0.50
N SER A 42 -0.80 7.81 0.17
CA SER A 42 -0.57 6.42 0.59
C SER A 42 0.76 5.86 0.08
N PHE A 43 1.06 6.06 -1.21
CA PHE A 43 2.33 5.64 -1.81
C PHE A 43 3.51 6.41 -1.22
N TRP A 44 3.36 7.73 -1.04
CA TRP A 44 4.42 8.56 -0.46
C TRP A 44 4.80 8.10 0.94
N LEU A 45 3.81 7.85 1.82
CA LEU A 45 4.05 7.32 3.16
C LEU A 45 4.65 5.91 3.14
N GLY A 46 4.18 5.04 2.24
CA GLY A 46 4.71 3.69 2.07
C GLY A 46 6.18 3.67 1.63
N PHE A 47 6.54 4.46 0.62
CA PHE A 47 7.93 4.62 0.20
C PHE A 47 8.78 5.31 1.26
N GLY A 48 8.21 6.29 1.97
CA GLY A 48 8.87 6.98 3.08
C GLY A 48 9.36 5.99 4.15
N GLY A 49 8.53 5.02 4.54
CA GLY A 49 8.93 3.99 5.50
C GLY A 49 10.10 3.11 5.00
N VAL A 50 10.07 2.70 3.73
CA VAL A 50 11.15 1.90 3.13
C VAL A 50 12.46 2.69 3.06
N ALA A 51 12.39 3.97 2.72
CA ALA A 51 13.57 4.81 2.60
C ALA A 51 14.12 5.32 3.94
N LEU A 52 13.31 5.33 4.99
CA LEU A 52 13.76 5.64 6.35
C LEU A 52 14.67 4.54 6.92
N LEU A 53 14.46 3.28 6.52
CA LEU A 53 15.19 2.11 7.02
C LEU A 53 16.72 2.19 6.80
N PRO A 54 17.26 2.48 5.59
CA PRO A 54 18.71 2.62 5.42
C PRO A 54 19.29 3.82 6.17
N ILE A 55 18.51 4.88 6.38
CA ILE A 55 18.94 6.06 7.15
C ILE A 55 19.08 5.68 8.62
N ASP A 56 18.06 5.02 9.17
CA ASP A 56 18.07 4.50 10.54
C ASP A 56 19.25 3.55 10.78
N LEU A 57 19.44 2.58 9.87
CA LEU A 57 20.57 1.65 9.94
C LEU A 57 21.92 2.38 9.88
N SER A 58 22.08 3.36 8.97
CA SER A 58 23.33 4.13 8.85
C SER A 58 23.67 4.92 10.10
N LEU A 59 22.66 5.38 10.85
CA LEU A 59 22.84 6.07 12.13
C LEU A 59 23.29 5.06 13.19
N THR A 60 22.61 3.92 13.30
CA THR A 60 22.98 2.87 14.28
C THR A 60 24.42 2.39 14.12
N THR A 61 24.90 2.19 12.90
CA THR A 61 26.29 1.76 12.63
C THR A 61 27.34 2.85 12.85
N ARG A 62 26.96 4.13 12.82
CA ARG A 62 27.92 5.25 12.99
C ARG A 62 28.17 5.60 14.45
N PHE A 63 27.18 5.36 15.30
CA PHE A 63 27.24 5.63 16.74
C PHE A 63 27.45 4.34 17.55
N GLU A 64 27.95 3.27 16.92
CA GLU A 64 28.42 2.08 17.64
C GLU A 64 29.72 2.39 18.44
N ASP A 65 30.48 3.42 18.01
CA ASP A 65 31.75 3.86 18.60
C ASP A 65 31.64 5.04 19.59
N GLU A 66 30.53 5.80 19.59
CA GLU A 66 30.28 6.86 20.59
C GLU A 66 28.97 6.61 21.32
N GLU A 67 28.98 6.85 22.64
CA GLU A 67 27.88 6.61 23.57
C GLU A 67 26.55 7.16 23.00
N TYR A 68 25.71 6.26 22.48
CA TYR A 68 24.44 6.49 21.76
C TYR A 68 23.39 7.30 22.56
N GLN A 69 23.73 7.70 23.78
CA GLN A 69 22.79 8.13 24.81
C GLN A 69 22.33 9.59 24.65
N ASP A 70 23.02 10.42 23.85
CA ASP A 70 22.78 11.87 23.81
C ASP A 70 22.31 12.44 22.45
N LEU A 71 22.12 11.64 21.40
CA LEU A 71 21.53 12.16 20.15
C LEU A 71 20.00 12.23 20.25
N PRO A 72 19.36 13.35 19.84
CA PRO A 72 17.91 13.41 19.75
C PRO A 72 17.42 12.34 18.77
N ASN A 73 16.52 11.47 19.24
CA ASN A 73 15.89 10.40 18.46
C ASN A 73 14.91 10.96 17.39
N GLU A 74 15.41 11.82 16.50
CA GLU A 74 14.61 12.41 15.42
C GLU A 74 14.06 11.30 14.50
N THR A 75 14.81 10.21 14.31
CA THR A 75 14.39 9.03 13.54
C THR A 75 13.23 8.29 14.21
N PHE A 76 13.22 8.18 15.54
CA PHE A 76 12.09 7.57 16.26
C PHE A 76 10.80 8.37 16.06
N THR A 77 10.91 9.69 16.08
CA THR A 77 9.78 10.58 15.85
C THR A 77 9.24 10.42 14.42
N ALA A 78 10.12 10.35 13.42
CA ALA A 78 9.74 10.06 12.04
C ALA A 78 9.07 8.68 11.88
N TRP A 79 9.63 7.64 12.51
CA TRP A 79 9.03 6.31 12.56
C TRP A 79 7.63 6.33 13.15
N MET A 80 7.43 7.02 14.27
CA MET A 80 6.13 7.14 14.92
C MET A 80 5.12 7.82 14.00
N TYR A 81 5.50 8.91 13.32
CA TYR A 81 4.61 9.59 12.37
C TYR A 81 4.23 8.70 11.18
N ILE A 82 5.20 8.04 10.55
CA ILE A 82 4.93 7.14 9.40
C ILE A 82 4.07 5.95 9.85
N TYR A 83 4.39 5.34 10.99
CA TYR A 83 3.64 4.21 11.52
C TYR A 83 2.18 4.58 11.79
N TRP A 84 1.92 5.63 12.58
CA TRP A 84 0.54 5.97 12.93
C TRP A 84 -0.25 6.52 11.74
N SER A 85 0.38 7.27 10.84
CA SER A 85 -0.28 7.75 9.63
C SER A 85 -0.67 6.60 8.70
N THR A 86 0.24 5.66 8.43
CA THR A 86 -0.04 4.47 7.62
C THR A 86 -1.08 3.56 8.27
N PHE A 87 -1.03 3.40 9.59
CA PHE A 87 -2.03 2.64 10.34
C PHE A 87 -3.43 3.24 10.20
N CYS A 88 -3.60 4.54 10.46
CA CYS A 88 -4.87 5.24 10.31
C CYS A 88 -5.38 5.21 8.86
N LEU A 89 -4.48 5.31 7.89
CA LEU A 89 -4.80 5.27 6.48
C LEU A 89 -5.32 3.89 6.07
N ALA A 90 -4.60 2.82 6.44
CA ALA A 90 -4.92 1.44 6.08
C ALA A 90 -6.17 0.91 6.81
N TRP A 91 -6.33 1.21 8.09
CA TRP A 91 -7.43 0.69 8.92
C TRP A 91 -8.61 1.64 9.05
N GLY A 92 -8.50 2.90 8.65
CA GLY A 92 -9.60 3.86 8.72
C GLY A 92 -10.07 4.31 7.35
N ILE A 93 -9.20 5.09 6.69
CA ILE A 93 -9.58 5.88 5.52
C ILE A 93 -9.83 4.99 4.29
N LEU A 94 -8.90 4.10 3.95
CA LEU A 94 -9.00 3.25 2.77
C LEU A 94 -10.23 2.32 2.78
N PRO A 95 -10.52 1.58 3.88
CA PRO A 95 -11.70 0.73 3.95
C PRO A 95 -13.00 1.51 3.82
N LEU A 96 -13.05 2.71 4.42
CA LEU A 96 -14.22 3.59 4.32
C LEU A 96 -14.42 4.08 2.89
N VAL A 97 -13.37 4.60 2.25
CA VAL A 97 -13.43 5.07 0.86
C VAL A 97 -13.84 3.93 -0.07
N ARG A 98 -13.25 2.74 0.09
CA ARG A 98 -13.63 1.55 -0.69
C ARG A 98 -15.10 1.19 -0.51
N ALA A 99 -15.61 1.21 0.73
CA ALA A 99 -17.00 0.90 1.03
C ALA A 99 -17.98 1.95 0.46
N VAL A 100 -17.57 3.22 0.40
CA VAL A 100 -18.33 4.31 -0.20
C VAL A 100 -18.37 4.20 -1.72
N LEU A 101 -17.24 3.91 -2.36
CA LEU A 101 -17.15 3.77 -3.83
C LEU A 101 -17.98 2.57 -4.33
N LEU A 102 -18.02 1.49 -3.57
CA LEU A 102 -18.86 0.32 -3.85
C LEU A 102 -20.34 0.53 -3.50
N SER A 103 -20.70 1.66 -2.88
CA SER A 103 -22.08 1.93 -2.49
C SER A 103 -22.82 2.70 -3.59
N GLY A 104 -23.79 2.05 -4.24
CA GLY A 104 -24.62 2.63 -5.31
C GLY A 104 -25.69 3.62 -4.84
N HIS A 105 -25.62 4.15 -3.61
CA HIS A 105 -26.60 5.15 -3.14
C HIS A 105 -26.39 6.49 -3.86
N PHE A 106 -27.36 7.40 -3.90
CA PHE A 106 -27.20 8.68 -4.63
C PHE A 106 -26.69 9.84 -3.75
N THR A 107 -26.94 9.81 -2.43
CA THR A 107 -26.58 10.90 -1.50
C THR A 107 -25.29 10.61 -0.72
N ALA A 108 -24.34 11.54 -0.69
CA ALA A 108 -23.03 11.37 -0.04
C ALA A 108 -23.11 10.95 1.45
N LEU A 109 -24.03 11.54 2.21
CA LEU A 109 -24.20 11.24 3.64
C LEU A 109 -24.75 9.83 3.88
N SER A 110 -25.67 9.38 3.02
CA SER A 110 -26.21 8.01 3.05
C SER A 110 -25.14 6.97 2.67
N ARG A 111 -24.27 7.30 1.70
CA ARG A 111 -23.11 6.49 1.29
C ARG A 111 -22.11 6.32 2.44
N LEU A 112 -21.75 7.41 3.12
CA LEU A 112 -20.83 7.38 4.26
C LEU A 112 -21.37 6.54 5.43
N ARG A 113 -22.64 6.72 5.79
CA ARG A 113 -23.26 5.94 6.87
C ARG A 113 -23.36 4.45 6.51
N ALA A 114 -23.70 4.14 5.26
CA ALA A 114 -23.72 2.76 4.77
C ALA A 114 -22.31 2.14 4.74
N GLY A 115 -21.31 2.89 4.30
CA GLY A 115 -19.90 2.50 4.27
C GLY A 115 -19.35 2.21 5.66
N CYS A 116 -19.60 3.12 6.61
CA CYS A 116 -19.21 2.95 8.01
C CYS A 116 -19.83 1.70 8.64
N ARG A 117 -21.13 1.44 8.42
CA ARG A 117 -21.77 0.19 8.90
C ARG A 117 -21.17 -1.08 8.28
N LYS A 118 -20.74 -1.03 7.01
CA LYS A 118 -20.05 -2.16 6.37
C LYS A 118 -18.66 -2.37 6.98
N ALA A 119 -17.89 -1.31 7.13
CA ALA A 119 -16.56 -1.36 7.76
C ALA A 119 -16.63 -1.88 9.21
N LEU A 120 -17.57 -1.36 10.01
CA LEU A 120 -17.77 -1.78 11.40
C LEU A 120 -18.15 -3.27 11.50
N ARG A 121 -19.04 -3.77 10.63
CA ARG A 121 -19.35 -5.21 10.59
C ARG A 121 -18.11 -6.05 10.27
N GLY A 122 -17.28 -5.57 9.33
CA GLY A 122 -15.98 -6.19 9.04
C GLY A 122 -15.06 -6.24 10.26
N TYR A 123 -14.96 -5.14 11.02
CA TYR A 123 -14.15 -5.10 12.24
C TYR A 123 -14.69 -5.97 13.36
N ILE A 124 -16.00 -6.07 13.54
CA ILE A 124 -16.60 -6.99 14.51
C ILE A 124 -16.25 -8.43 14.16
N PHE A 125 -16.40 -8.81 12.88
CA PHE A 125 -16.05 -10.15 12.42
C PHE A 125 -14.56 -10.46 12.61
N LEU A 126 -13.69 -9.52 12.24
CA LEU A 126 -12.24 -9.66 12.44
C LEU A 126 -11.88 -9.77 13.93
N SER A 127 -12.49 -8.95 14.78
CA SER A 127 -12.30 -8.98 16.24
C SER A 127 -12.72 -10.32 16.84
N MET A 128 -13.84 -10.90 16.38
CA MET A 128 -14.29 -12.22 16.82
C MET A 128 -13.28 -13.32 16.44
N ILE A 129 -12.76 -13.31 15.22
CA ILE A 129 -11.73 -14.27 14.78
C ILE A 129 -10.46 -14.11 15.61
N SER A 130 -9.99 -12.88 15.79
CA SER A 130 -8.81 -12.57 16.59
C SER A 130 -8.96 -13.02 18.05
N LEU A 131 -10.15 -12.83 18.63
CA LEU A 131 -10.44 -13.29 19.99
C LEU A 131 -10.35 -14.81 20.10
N VAL A 132 -10.95 -15.55 19.16
CA VAL A 132 -10.87 -17.03 19.14
C VAL A 132 -9.42 -17.49 19.00
N ALA A 133 -8.65 -16.86 18.10
CA ALA A 133 -7.24 -17.18 17.91
C ALA A 133 -6.42 -16.98 19.19
N VAL A 134 -6.63 -15.87 19.90
CA VAL A 134 -5.97 -15.58 21.18
C VAL A 134 -6.34 -16.59 22.26
N VAL A 135 -7.62 -16.95 22.39
CA VAL A 135 -8.09 -17.94 23.38
C VAL A 135 -7.47 -19.32 23.11
N VAL A 136 -7.49 -19.79 21.85
CA VAL A 136 -6.89 -21.09 21.49
C VAL A 136 -5.40 -21.11 21.82
N LEU A 137 -4.70 -20.00 21.55
CA LEU A 137 -3.27 -19.91 21.76
C LEU A 137 -2.90 -19.81 23.24
N ALA A 138 -3.70 -19.10 24.05
CA ALA A 138 -3.57 -19.05 25.50
C ALA A 138 -3.78 -20.43 26.17
N ILE A 139 -4.67 -21.27 25.63
CA ILE A 139 -4.87 -22.64 26.13
C ILE A 139 -3.68 -23.54 25.80
N ARG A 140 -3.03 -23.33 24.65
CA ARG A 140 -1.91 -24.17 24.17
C ARG A 140 -0.55 -23.78 24.73
N LEU A 141 -0.34 -22.50 25.05
CA LEU A 141 0.93 -21.97 25.55
C LEU A 141 0.78 -21.57 27.02
N GLN A 142 1.46 -22.27 27.94
CA GLN A 142 1.45 -21.92 29.38
C GLN A 142 2.07 -20.54 29.68
N SER A 143 2.96 -20.04 28.81
CA SER A 143 3.60 -18.73 28.90
C SER A 143 3.19 -17.85 27.72
N PHE A 144 1.96 -17.35 27.75
CA PHE A 144 1.37 -16.56 26.68
C PHE A 144 1.64 -15.06 26.84
N HIS A 145 2.48 -14.50 25.96
CA HIS A 145 2.68 -13.06 25.83
C HIS A 145 2.04 -12.56 24.52
N VAL A 146 0.89 -11.90 24.63
CA VAL A 146 0.09 -11.39 23.49
C VAL A 146 0.94 -10.60 22.50
N MET A 147 1.83 -9.74 23.00
CA MET A 147 2.67 -8.87 22.16
C MET A 147 3.64 -9.68 21.29
N SER A 148 4.27 -10.71 21.85
CA SER A 148 5.22 -11.56 21.11
C SER A 148 4.55 -12.30 19.96
N VAL A 149 3.33 -12.80 20.20
CA VAL A 149 2.51 -13.46 19.19
C VAL A 149 2.09 -12.48 18.11
N LEU A 150 1.64 -11.28 18.49
CA LEU A 150 1.21 -10.27 17.54
C LEU A 150 2.38 -9.82 16.64
N MET A 151 3.57 -9.66 17.22
CA MET A 151 4.80 -9.38 16.48
C MET A 151 5.14 -10.53 15.51
N ALA A 152 5.08 -11.78 15.96
CA ALA A 152 5.35 -12.94 15.11
C ALA A 152 4.32 -13.06 13.96
N LEU A 153 3.03 -12.88 14.24
CA LEU A 153 1.97 -12.88 13.24
C LEU A 153 2.15 -11.76 12.20
N GLY A 154 2.48 -10.54 12.65
CA GLY A 154 2.78 -9.43 11.75
C GLY A 154 3.95 -9.74 10.82
N ASN A 155 5.03 -10.33 11.35
CA ASN A 155 6.19 -10.73 10.55
C ASN A 155 5.86 -11.85 9.55
N THR A 156 5.16 -12.89 9.98
CA THR A 156 4.76 -13.99 9.07
C THR A 156 3.83 -13.51 7.96
N TYR A 157 2.88 -12.62 8.27
CA TYR A 157 2.01 -12.00 7.27
C TYR A 157 2.82 -11.15 6.27
N GLY A 158 3.75 -10.33 6.74
CA GLY A 158 4.62 -9.53 5.89
C GLY A 158 5.49 -10.38 4.96
N LEU A 159 6.16 -11.39 5.51
CA LEU A 159 6.98 -12.34 4.74
C LEU A 159 6.14 -13.11 3.72
N LEU A 160 4.95 -13.56 4.10
CA LEU A 160 4.03 -14.23 3.18
C LEU A 160 3.62 -13.30 2.02
N MET A 161 3.28 -12.04 2.30
CA MET A 161 2.95 -11.07 1.27
C MET A 161 4.13 -10.82 0.33
N VAL A 162 5.35 -10.63 0.86
CA VAL A 162 6.56 -10.47 0.05
C VAL A 162 6.80 -11.70 -0.82
N ALA A 163 6.66 -12.91 -0.28
CA ALA A 163 6.86 -14.15 -1.02
C ALA A 163 5.88 -14.27 -2.21
N VAL A 164 4.60 -13.98 -1.99
CA VAL A 164 3.57 -14.05 -3.05
C VAL A 164 3.78 -12.95 -4.10
N LEU A 165 4.02 -11.71 -3.68
CA LEU A 165 4.24 -10.56 -4.59
C LEU A 165 5.50 -10.74 -5.43
N LEU A 166 6.60 -11.19 -4.81
CA LEU A 166 7.85 -11.48 -5.50
C LEU A 166 7.69 -12.63 -6.49
N GLY A 167 6.97 -13.69 -6.11
CA GLY A 167 6.66 -14.80 -7.00
C GLY A 167 5.91 -14.37 -8.26
N TYR A 168 4.90 -13.52 -8.11
CA TYR A 168 4.18 -12.95 -9.26
C TYR A 168 5.09 -12.06 -10.11
N GLY A 169 5.83 -11.14 -9.47
CA GLY A 169 6.71 -10.20 -10.15
C GLY A 169 7.81 -10.87 -10.96
N LEU A 170 8.43 -11.92 -10.43
CA LEU A 170 9.52 -12.63 -11.09
C LEU A 170 9.07 -13.38 -12.36
N VAL A 171 7.81 -13.82 -12.42
CA VAL A 171 7.30 -14.61 -13.54
C VAL A 171 6.59 -13.74 -14.59
N ASP A 172 5.74 -12.80 -14.17
CA ASP A 172 4.95 -12.02 -15.12
C ASP A 172 5.76 -10.90 -15.78
N LEU A 173 6.75 -10.33 -15.09
CA LEU A 173 7.61 -9.28 -15.66
C LEU A 173 8.42 -9.76 -16.89
N PRO A 174 9.19 -10.86 -16.85
CA PRO A 174 9.91 -11.32 -18.05
C PRO A 174 8.95 -11.78 -19.16
N ARG A 175 7.81 -12.38 -18.77
CA ARG A 175 6.78 -12.78 -19.74
C ARG A 175 6.15 -11.59 -20.43
N SER A 176 5.90 -10.48 -19.72
CA SER A 176 5.34 -9.27 -20.31
C SER A 176 6.32 -8.61 -21.28
N ILE A 177 7.59 -8.49 -20.90
CA ILE A 177 8.65 -7.98 -21.77
C ILE A 177 8.80 -8.85 -23.02
N SER A 178 8.79 -10.17 -22.88
CA SER A 178 8.89 -11.10 -24.01
C SER A 178 7.69 -10.99 -24.98
N ARG A 179 6.48 -10.75 -24.45
CA ARG A 179 5.28 -10.49 -25.28
C ARG A 179 5.40 -9.17 -26.02
N MET A 180 5.82 -8.10 -25.34
CA MET A 180 5.99 -6.76 -25.92
C MET A 180 7.12 -6.71 -26.97
N ALA A 181 8.15 -7.53 -26.82
CA ALA A 181 9.26 -7.61 -27.77
C ALA A 181 8.89 -8.25 -29.12
N LYS A 182 7.70 -8.85 -29.27
CA LYS A 182 7.24 -9.47 -30.52
C LYS A 182 6.20 -8.58 -31.23
N PRO A 183 6.62 -7.66 -32.11
CA PRO A 183 5.72 -6.69 -32.75
C PRO A 183 4.62 -7.34 -33.61
N GLU A 184 4.88 -8.54 -34.17
CA GLU A 184 3.89 -9.29 -34.96
C GLU A 184 2.62 -9.62 -34.16
N ASN A 185 2.77 -9.93 -32.86
CA ASN A 185 1.63 -10.25 -31.99
C ASN A 185 0.81 -9.00 -31.67
N GLU A 186 1.47 -7.85 -31.49
CA GLU A 186 0.79 -6.57 -31.26
C GLU A 186 0.06 -6.09 -32.52
N LEU A 187 0.66 -6.24 -33.70
CA LEU A 187 -0.01 -5.97 -34.97
C LEU A 187 -1.23 -6.87 -35.19
N ARG A 188 -1.13 -8.16 -34.85
CA ARG A 188 -2.26 -9.08 -34.93
C ARG A 188 -3.39 -8.68 -33.96
N ARG A 189 -3.06 -8.26 -32.74
CA ARG A 189 -4.03 -7.74 -31.77
C ARG A 189 -4.71 -6.47 -32.28
N ALA A 190 -3.93 -5.51 -32.77
CA ALA A 190 -4.45 -4.27 -33.33
C ALA A 190 -5.38 -4.52 -34.51
N ARG A 191 -5.04 -5.46 -35.40
CA ARG A 191 -5.90 -5.85 -36.52
C ARG A 191 -7.23 -6.46 -36.07
N ILE A 192 -7.22 -7.32 -35.04
CA ILE A 192 -8.44 -7.91 -34.48
C ILE A 192 -9.31 -6.83 -33.81
N MET A 193 -8.71 -5.93 -33.02
CA MET A 193 -9.45 -4.83 -32.39
C MET A 193 -10.02 -3.86 -33.43
N ALA A 194 -9.30 -3.56 -34.51
CA ALA A 194 -9.79 -2.73 -35.59
C ALA A 194 -10.99 -3.38 -36.31
N GLY A 195 -10.95 -4.70 -36.53
CA GLY A 195 -12.08 -5.45 -37.08
C GLY A 195 -13.32 -5.35 -36.17
N ALA A 196 -13.17 -5.66 -34.88
CA ALA A 196 -14.27 -5.59 -33.91
C ALA A 196 -14.83 -4.16 -33.75
N ALA A 197 -13.98 -3.14 -33.79
CA ALA A 197 -14.41 -1.74 -33.75
C ALA A 197 -15.16 -1.33 -35.03
N GLY A 198 -14.78 -1.87 -36.19
CA GLY A 198 -15.48 -1.67 -37.45
C GLY A 198 -16.88 -2.29 -37.45
N GLU A 199 -17.02 -3.51 -36.94
CA GLU A 199 -18.33 -4.17 -36.75
C GLU A 199 -19.23 -3.37 -35.81
N GLY A 200 -18.69 -2.94 -34.65
CA GLY A 200 -19.45 -2.13 -33.69
C GLY A 200 -19.86 -0.75 -34.23
N LEU A 201 -19.10 -0.17 -35.17
CA LEU A 201 -19.50 1.06 -35.84
C LEU A 201 -20.61 0.82 -36.88
N PHE A 202 -20.56 -0.31 -37.59
CA PHE A 202 -21.58 -0.71 -38.54
C PHE A 202 -22.93 -0.95 -37.86
N ASP A 203 -22.94 -1.65 -36.73
CA ASP A 203 -24.14 -1.91 -35.91
C ASP A 203 -24.71 -0.66 -35.22
N ALA A 204 -23.94 0.43 -35.11
CA ALA A 204 -24.39 1.68 -34.51
C ALA A 204 -24.95 2.69 -35.54
N VAL A 205 -24.61 2.51 -36.81
CA VAL A 205 -25.01 3.40 -37.92
C VAL A 205 -26.26 2.89 -38.64
N TRP A 206 -26.54 1.59 -38.56
CA TRP A 206 -27.72 0.92 -39.11
C TRP A 206 -28.60 0.35 -37.99
#